data_AF-A0A1V1HZC3-F1
#
_entry.id   AF-A0A1V1HZC3-F1
#
_cell.length_a   1.000
_cell.length_b   1.000
_cell.length_c   1.000
_cell.angle_alpha   90.00
_cell.angle_beta   90.00
_cell.angle_gamma   90.00
#
_symmetry.space_group_name_H-M   'P 1'
#
loop_
_entity.id
_entity.type
_entity.pdbx_description
1 polymer ?
#
loop_
_entity_poly.entity_id
_entity_poly.type
_entity_poly.pdbx_seq_one_letter_code
_entity_poly.pdbx_strand_id
1 'polypeptide(L)'
;MRKLIIVLCILCSSLFFINPIKKLTYANDNNKINQQNELTVEQAKELLLKYNNKVDYIYQGDASNFEYLKSKKLQGYVFLPDVDTDIGYFVDKQNSNIYFFHPSGYLELAK
;
A
#
# COMPACT_ATOMS: atom_id res chain seq x y z
N MET A 1 -36.67 45.09 36.45
CA MET A 1 -36.58 43.69 36.92
C MET A 1 -35.15 43.24 36.74
N ARG A 2 -34.48 42.94 37.84
CA ARG A 2 -33.02 42.80 37.96
C ARG A 2 -32.63 41.31 38.01
N LYS A 3 -31.54 41.00 37.30
CA LYS A 3 -30.60 39.86 37.47
C LYS A 3 -30.98 38.49 36.89
N LEU A 4 -30.49 38.32 35.66
CA LEU A 4 -29.77 37.17 35.09
C LEU A 4 -29.27 36.13 36.12
N ILE A 5 -29.62 34.85 35.92
CA ILE A 5 -28.81 33.69 36.33
C ILE A 5 -28.92 32.64 35.22
N ILE A 6 -27.86 32.50 34.42
CA ILE A 6 -27.63 31.41 33.48
C ILE A 6 -26.88 30.34 34.28
N VAL A 7 -27.53 29.22 34.60
CA VAL A 7 -26.87 28.09 35.26
C VAL A 7 -26.13 27.27 34.19
N LEU A 8 -24.82 27.44 34.21
CA LEU A 8 -23.82 26.70 33.45
C LEU A 8 -23.66 25.29 34.05
N CYS A 9 -24.33 24.30 33.47
CA CYS A 9 -24.05 22.89 33.76
C CYS A 9 -23.12 22.33 32.68
N ILE A 10 -21.81 22.57 32.85
CA ILE A 10 -20.77 21.80 32.18
C ILE A 10 -20.57 20.53 33.02
N LEU A 11 -21.08 19.39 32.54
CA LEU A 11 -20.54 18.10 32.94
C LEU A 11 -19.92 17.43 31.73
N CYS A 12 -18.59 17.39 31.77
CA CYS A 12 -17.71 16.69 30.87
C CYS A 12 -17.95 15.18 30.99
N SER A 13 -18.59 14.60 29.98
CA SER A 13 -18.55 13.16 29.71
C SER A 13 -18.28 12.92 28.22
N SER A 14 -17.19 13.52 27.73
CA SER A 14 -16.52 13.06 26.51
C SER A 14 -15.73 11.80 26.86
N LEU A 15 -16.35 10.65 26.67
CA LEU A 15 -15.66 9.37 26.61
C LEU A 15 -14.74 9.42 25.37
N PHE A 16 -13.44 9.58 25.59
CA PHE A 16 -12.42 9.56 24.55
C PHE A 16 -12.31 8.17 23.92
N PHE A 17 -13.11 7.91 22.89
CA PHE A 17 -12.75 6.91 21.87
C PHE A 17 -11.95 7.60 20.78
N ILE A 18 -10.65 7.77 21.01
CA ILE A 18 -9.71 8.14 19.95
C ILE A 18 -9.28 6.87 19.20
N ASN A 19 -9.88 6.63 18.04
CA ASN A 19 -9.29 5.78 17.01
C ASN A 19 -7.93 6.40 16.57
N PRO A 20 -6.92 5.62 16.18
CA PRO A 20 -5.71 6.20 15.62
C PRO A 20 -6.06 6.96 14.34
N ILE A 21 -5.97 8.28 14.42
CA ILE A 21 -6.11 9.21 13.30
C ILE A 21 -5.04 8.83 12.28
N LYS A 22 -5.46 8.34 11.11
CA LYS A 22 -4.60 8.27 9.93
C LYS A 22 -4.07 9.69 9.70
N LYS A 23 -2.75 9.87 9.81
CA LYS A 23 -2.06 11.15 9.61
C LYS A 23 -2.36 11.66 8.19
N LEU A 24 -3.31 12.57 8.08
CA LEU A 24 -3.52 13.39 6.88
C LEU A 24 -2.72 14.68 7.07
N THR A 25 -1.59 14.80 6.38
CA THR A 25 -0.76 16.02 6.40
C THR A 25 -1.16 16.97 5.28
N TYR A 26 -1.32 18.24 5.65
CA TYR A 26 -1.79 19.37 4.86
C TYR A 26 -0.84 19.78 3.72
N ALA A 27 -1.40 20.45 2.70
CA ALA A 27 -0.65 21.11 1.64
C ALA A 27 -0.01 22.43 2.14
N ASN A 28 1.30 22.59 1.95
CA ASN A 28 1.93 23.67 1.15
C ASN A 28 3.48 23.62 1.31
N ASP A 29 4.15 24.11 0.27
CA ASP A 29 5.56 24.50 0.15
C ASP A 29 6.56 23.56 -0.56
N ASN A 30 7.16 24.16 -1.58
CA ASN A 30 7.99 23.62 -2.65
C ASN A 30 9.35 23.07 -2.20
N ASN A 31 9.33 21.99 -1.41
CA ASN A 31 10.48 21.09 -1.28
C ASN A 31 9.95 19.65 -1.33
N LYS A 32 9.72 19.15 -2.56
CA LYS A 32 9.54 17.71 -2.80
C LYS A 32 10.87 17.00 -2.50
N ILE A 33 11.15 16.78 -1.23
CA ILE A 33 11.87 15.56 -0.85
C ILE A 33 10.89 14.45 -1.20
N ASN A 34 11.05 13.87 -2.40
CA ASN A 34 10.35 12.66 -2.80
C ASN A 34 10.75 11.55 -1.81
N GLN A 35 10.07 11.48 -0.67
CA GLN A 35 9.94 10.22 0.04
C GLN A 35 9.13 9.34 -0.91
N GLN A 36 9.83 8.56 -1.75
CA GLN A 36 9.22 7.43 -2.41
C GLN A 36 8.71 6.52 -1.29
N ASN A 37 7.44 6.67 -0.95
CA ASN A 37 6.80 5.76 -0.01
C ASN A 37 6.82 4.39 -0.68
N GLU A 38 7.53 3.45 -0.04
CA GLU A 38 7.50 2.06 -0.48
C GLU A 38 6.05 1.58 -0.53
N LEU A 39 5.70 0.87 -1.59
CA LEU A 39 4.36 0.29 -1.70
C LEU A 39 4.13 -0.70 -0.56
N THR A 40 2.90 -0.72 -0.02
CA THR A 40 2.41 -1.85 0.75
C THR A 40 1.96 -2.99 -0.17
N VAL A 41 1.70 -4.17 0.39
CA VAL A 41 1.15 -5.31 -0.36
C VAL A 41 -0.17 -4.93 -1.04
N GLU A 42 -1.05 -4.20 -0.33
CA GLU A 42 -2.34 -3.76 -0.84
C GLU A 42 -2.18 -2.77 -2.00
N GLN A 43 -1.26 -1.82 -1.87
CA GLN A 43 -0.98 -0.86 -2.94
C GLN A 43 -0.40 -1.54 -4.19
N ALA A 44 0.44 -2.56 -4.01
CA ALA A 44 0.95 -3.38 -5.11
C ALA A 44 -0.17 -4.19 -5.79
N LYS A 45 -1.09 -4.78 -5.02
CA LYS A 45 -2.27 -5.47 -5.58
C LYS A 45 -3.18 -4.51 -6.35
N GLU A 46 -3.46 -3.32 -5.80
CA GLU A 46 -4.23 -2.29 -6.50
C GLU A 46 -3.56 -1.86 -7.81
N LEU A 47 -2.23 -1.80 -7.83
CA LEU A 47 -1.47 -1.45 -9.02
C LEU A 47 -1.60 -2.53 -10.12
N LEU A 48 -1.60 -3.81 -9.75
CA LEU A 48 -1.91 -4.92 -10.67
C LEU A 48 -3.35 -4.86 -11.19
N LEU A 49 -4.33 -4.58 -10.33
CA LEU A 49 -5.73 -4.42 -10.76
C LEU A 49 -5.90 -3.23 -11.71
N LYS A 50 -5.16 -2.13 -11.53
CA LYS A 50 -5.13 -1.00 -12.48
C LYS A 50 -4.45 -1.34 -13.80
N TYR A 51 -3.48 -2.25 -13.78
CA TYR A 51 -2.81 -2.74 -14.98
C TYR A 51 -3.71 -3.70 -15.78
N ASN A 52 -4.33 -4.67 -15.11
CA ASN A 52 -5.27 -5.60 -15.70
C ASN A 52 -6.30 -6.04 -14.65
N ASN A 53 -7.55 -5.59 -14.81
CA ASN A 53 -8.66 -5.86 -13.90
C ASN A 53 -9.51 -7.07 -14.31
N LYS A 54 -9.07 -7.88 -15.29
CA LYS A 54 -9.83 -9.05 -15.76
C LYS A 54 -9.68 -10.28 -14.87
N VAL A 55 -8.70 -10.26 -13.97
CA VAL A 55 -8.36 -11.35 -13.05
C VAL A 55 -8.10 -10.77 -11.66
N ASP A 56 -8.31 -11.55 -10.62
CA ASP A 56 -7.78 -11.21 -9.30
C ASP A 56 -6.35 -11.75 -9.13
N TYR A 57 -5.65 -11.24 -8.13
CA TYR A 57 -4.26 -11.56 -7.84
C TYR A 57 -4.11 -12.09 -6.42
N ILE A 58 -3.52 -13.27 -6.31
CA ILE A 58 -3.29 -14.01 -5.07
C ILE A 58 -1.86 -13.72 -4.60
N TYR A 59 -1.70 -13.17 -3.40
CA TYR A 59 -0.38 -12.90 -2.83
C TYR A 59 0.39 -14.20 -2.55
N GLN A 60 1.64 -14.26 -2.99
CA GLN A 60 2.51 -15.45 -2.86
C GLN A 60 3.69 -15.25 -1.90
N GLY A 61 4.01 -14.01 -1.54
CA GLY A 61 5.14 -13.69 -0.68
C GLY A 61 5.88 -12.44 -1.12
N ASP A 62 6.88 -12.05 -0.34
CA ASP A 62 7.78 -10.96 -0.68
C ASP A 62 8.98 -11.47 -1.48
N ALA A 63 9.76 -10.55 -2.06
CA ALA A 63 10.95 -10.88 -2.85
C ALA A 63 11.98 -11.76 -2.12
N SER A 64 12.03 -11.72 -0.78
CA SER A 64 12.97 -12.53 0.00
C SER A 64 12.61 -14.01 0.04
N ASN A 65 11.34 -14.36 -0.25
CA ASN A 65 10.88 -15.74 -0.37
C ASN A 65 11.34 -16.42 -1.68
N PHE A 66 11.88 -15.66 -2.65
CA PHE A 66 12.26 -16.18 -3.96
C PHE A 66 13.75 -15.96 -4.21
N GLU A 67 14.53 -17.05 -4.29
CA GLU A 67 15.99 -17.00 -4.40
C GLU A 67 16.48 -16.15 -5.59
N TYR A 68 15.78 -16.19 -6.73
CA TYR A 68 16.14 -15.35 -7.88
C TYR A 68 16.01 -13.85 -7.56
N LEU A 69 14.87 -13.40 -7.01
CA LEU A 69 14.64 -11.99 -6.67
C LEU A 69 15.60 -11.51 -5.57
N LYS A 70 15.79 -12.35 -4.55
CA LYS A 70 16.75 -12.14 -3.46
C LYS A 70 18.19 -11.98 -3.98
N SER A 71 18.63 -12.84 -4.90
CA SER A 71 19.97 -12.76 -5.50
C SER A 71 20.22 -11.45 -6.26
N LYS A 72 19.15 -10.88 -6.83
CA LYS A 72 19.15 -9.59 -7.53
C LYS A 72 18.98 -8.40 -6.59
N LYS A 73 18.81 -8.63 -5.28
CA LYS A 73 18.52 -7.61 -4.25
C LYS A 73 17.26 -6.79 -4.57
N LEU A 74 16.32 -7.40 -5.29
CA LEU A 74 15.02 -6.79 -5.57
C LEU A 74 14.15 -6.84 -4.33
N GLN A 75 13.29 -5.84 -4.18
CA GLN A 75 12.35 -5.76 -3.07
C GLN A 75 10.95 -5.48 -3.58
N GLY A 76 9.97 -6.17 -3.04
CA GLY A 76 8.61 -6.09 -3.52
C GLY A 76 7.82 -7.34 -3.22
N TYR A 77 6.75 -7.54 -3.98
CA TYR A 77 5.73 -8.53 -3.69
C TYR A 77 5.45 -9.38 -4.93
N VAL A 78 5.23 -10.67 -4.72
CA VAL A 78 4.88 -11.61 -5.77
C VAL A 78 3.40 -11.97 -5.67
N PHE A 79 2.74 -11.98 -6.82
CA PHE A 79 1.35 -12.36 -6.97
C PHE A 79 1.20 -13.40 -8.09
N LEU A 80 0.25 -14.31 -7.94
CA LEU A 80 -0.19 -15.20 -9.02
C LEU A 80 -1.58 -14.75 -9.46
N PRO A 81 -1.84 -14.53 -10.76
CA PRO A 81 -3.19 -14.24 -11.23
C PRO A 81 -4.07 -15.48 -11.06
N ASP A 82 -5.34 -15.29 -10.73
CA ASP A 82 -6.31 -16.39 -10.55
C ASP A 82 -6.83 -16.92 -11.90
N VAL A 83 -5.91 -17.51 -12.67
CA VAL A 83 -6.12 -18.17 -13.97
C VAL A 83 -5.13 -19.32 -14.14
N ASP A 84 -5.39 -20.24 -15.07
CA ASP A 84 -4.49 -21.34 -15.38
C ASP A 84 -3.21 -20.83 -16.06
N THR A 85 -2.17 -20.58 -15.26
CA THR A 85 -0.85 -20.13 -15.70
C THR A 85 0.23 -20.44 -14.67
N ASP A 86 1.46 -20.56 -15.13
CA ASP A 86 2.67 -20.63 -14.33
C ASP A 86 3.35 -19.25 -14.14
N ILE A 87 2.95 -18.24 -14.90
CA ILE A 87 3.54 -16.90 -14.84
C ILE A 87 2.89 -16.07 -13.74
N GLY A 88 3.69 -15.69 -12.75
CA GLY A 88 3.33 -14.72 -11.72
C GLY A 88 3.72 -13.30 -12.11
N TYR A 89 3.43 -12.38 -11.19
CA TYR A 89 3.83 -10.98 -11.27
C TYR A 89 4.68 -10.62 -10.07
N PHE A 90 5.79 -9.95 -10.30
CA PHE A 90 6.56 -9.27 -9.28
C PHE A 90 6.32 -7.76 -9.37
N VAL A 91 5.94 -7.13 -8.27
CA VAL A 91 5.78 -5.67 -8.17
C VAL A 91 6.87 -5.12 -7.28
N ASP A 92 7.74 -4.28 -7.85
CA ASP A 92 8.82 -3.64 -7.11
C ASP A 92 8.26 -2.52 -6.21
N LYS A 93 8.52 -2.61 -4.91
CA LYS A 93 7.92 -1.69 -3.93
C LYS A 93 8.52 -0.28 -3.97
N GLN A 94 9.67 -0.07 -4.61
CA GLN A 94 10.36 1.22 -4.62
C GLN A 94 10.01 2.05 -5.84
N ASN A 95 9.92 1.42 -7.01
CA ASN A 95 9.70 2.09 -8.29
C ASN A 95 8.32 1.82 -8.91
N SER A 96 7.52 0.93 -8.32
CA SER A 96 6.17 0.57 -8.81
C SER A 96 6.15 -0.14 -10.16
N ASN A 97 7.29 -0.63 -10.66
CA ASN A 97 7.35 -1.43 -11.87
C ASN A 97 6.67 -2.78 -11.66
N ILE A 98 6.01 -3.26 -12.72
CA ILE A 98 5.39 -4.58 -12.77
C ILE A 98 6.25 -5.45 -13.67
N TYR A 99 6.57 -6.66 -13.21
CA TYR A 99 7.29 -7.65 -13.98
C TYR A 99 6.48 -8.93 -14.10
N PHE A 100 6.50 -9.56 -15.27
CA PHE A 100 6.23 -10.99 -15.35
C PHE A 100 7.36 -11.74 -14.65
N PHE A 101 7.03 -12.74 -13.86
CA PHE A 101 7.99 -13.43 -13.00
C PHE A 101 7.69 -14.93 -12.95
N HIS A 102 8.75 -15.74 -13.06
CA HIS A 102 8.70 -17.17 -12.76
C HIS A 102 9.92 -17.56 -11.91
N PRO A 103 9.78 -18.41 -10.86
CA PRO A 103 10.88 -18.80 -9.96
C PRO A 103 12.09 -19.45 -10.63
N SER A 104 11.95 -19.95 -11.87
CA SER A 104 13.07 -20.45 -12.69
C SER A 104 14.11 -19.39 -13.07
N GLY A 105 13.82 -18.10 -12.82
CA GLY A 105 14.70 -16.98 -13.12
C GLY A 105 14.21 -16.10 -14.27
N TYR A 106 13.01 -16.35 -14.79
CA TYR A 106 12.38 -15.45 -15.75
C TYR A 106 11.86 -14.19 -15.04
N LEU A 107 12.21 -13.03 -15.59
CA LEU A 107 11.79 -11.72 -15.11
C LEU A 107 11.78 -10.74 -16.28
N GLU A 108 10.61 -10.22 -16.65
CA GLU A 108 10.44 -9.31 -17.78
C GLU A 108 9.56 -8.12 -17.38
N LEU A 109 9.98 -6.90 -17.72
CA LEU A 109 9.22 -5.69 -17.41
C LEU A 109 7.91 -5.67 -18.22
N ALA A 110 6.79 -5.63 -17.51
CA ALA A 110 5.45 -5.53 -18.08
C ALA A 110 4.95 -4.08 -18.13
N LYS A 111 5.28 -3.27 -17.11
CA LYS A 111 4.88 -1.86 -17.01
C LYS A 111 5.80 -1.06 -16.10
#